data_AF-A0A258CYF8-F1
#
_entry.id   AF-A0A258CYF8-F1
#
_cell.length_a   1.000
_cell.length_b   1.000
_cell.length_c   1.000
_cell.angle_alpha   90.00
_cell.angle_beta   90.00
_cell.angle_gamma   90.00
#
_symmetry.space_group_name_H-M   'P 1'
#
loop_
_entity.id
_entity.type
_entity.pdbx_description
1 polymer ?
#
loop_
_entity_poly.entity_id
_entity_poly.type
_entity_poly.pdbx_seq_one_letter_code
_entity_poly.pdbx_strand_id
1 'polypeptide(L)'
;MREPVTAFFHRPHRPEPAALRVLGDAIDIALVGLSLVLVVVMFTNVLARGFLNIDIAWNTEFGEFCLVWATFVGAAAAARRGAHMRITELIEAATPQIRRGLELVTRLAILILLGLLIWRGLLIVERT
;
A
#
# COMPACT_ATOMS: atom_id res chain seq x y z
N MET A 1 21.19 28.47 6.61
CA MET A 1 21.80 27.16 6.35
C MET A 1 20.78 26.32 5.61
N ARG A 2 21.06 25.92 4.37
CA ARG A 2 20.12 25.18 3.49
C ARG A 2 20.38 23.69 3.68
N GLU A 3 19.40 22.94 4.15
CA GLU A 3 19.49 21.48 4.20
C GLU A 3 19.48 20.91 2.76
N PRO A 4 20.35 19.94 2.44
CA PRO A 4 20.36 19.34 1.12
C PRO A 4 19.13 18.44 0.94
N VAL A 5 18.31 18.76 -0.07
CA VAL A 5 17.09 18.05 -0.52
C VAL A 5 17.33 16.55 -0.82
N THR A 6 18.58 16.10 -0.82
CA THR A 6 19.02 14.74 -1.10
C THR A 6 18.70 13.72 -0.01
N ALA A 7 18.27 14.15 1.19
CA ALA A 7 17.94 13.23 2.29
C ALA A 7 16.63 12.43 2.05
N PHE A 8 15.73 12.90 1.18
CA PHE A 8 14.45 12.24 0.94
C PHE A 8 14.57 10.96 0.08
N PHE A 9 15.64 10.83 -0.69
CA PHE A 9 15.89 9.66 -1.56
C PHE A 9 16.76 8.59 -0.86
N HIS A 10 16.42 8.23 0.38
CA HIS A 10 17.11 7.14 1.07
C HIS A 10 16.83 5.80 0.37
N ARG A 11 17.71 5.42 -0.57
CA ARG A 11 17.76 4.07 -1.13
C ARG A 11 18.36 3.13 -0.07
N PRO A 12 17.73 1.99 0.25
CA PRO A 12 18.35 1.01 1.15
C PRO A 12 19.69 0.54 0.54
N HIS A 13 20.80 0.78 1.24
CA HIS A 13 22.16 0.47 0.80
C HIS A 13 22.63 -0.95 1.19
N ARG A 14 21.69 -1.87 1.46
CA ARG A 14 22.00 -3.29 1.70
C ARG A 14 21.81 -4.07 0.40
N PRO A 15 22.80 -4.83 -0.09
CA PRO A 15 22.60 -5.74 -1.21
C PRO A 15 21.56 -6.79 -0.81
N GLU A 16 20.34 -6.65 -1.31
CA GLU A 16 19.27 -7.61 -1.09
C GLU A 16 19.65 -8.92 -1.81
N PRO A 17 19.39 -10.11 -1.21
CA PRO A 17 19.51 -11.35 -1.94
C PRO A 17 18.61 -11.28 -3.18
N ALA A 18 19.06 -11.82 -4.32
CA ALA A 18 18.40 -11.64 -5.62
C ALA A 18 16.89 -11.95 -5.58
N ALA A 19 16.48 -12.93 -4.76
CA ALA A 19 15.08 -13.28 -4.55
C ALA A 19 14.22 -12.14 -3.95
N LEU A 20 14.74 -11.40 -2.95
CA LEU A 20 14.01 -10.28 -2.33
C LEU A 20 13.83 -9.12 -3.31
N ARG A 21 14.85 -8.88 -4.14
CA ARG A 21 14.81 -7.82 -5.16
C ARG A 21 13.78 -8.14 -6.23
N VAL A 22 13.78 -9.36 -6.77
CA VAL A 22 12.80 -9.81 -7.77
C VAL A 22 11.38 -9.75 -7.21
N LEU A 23 11.18 -10.19 -5.96
CA LEU A 23 9.87 -10.07 -5.30
C LEU A 23 9.45 -8.61 -5.13
N GLY A 24 10.38 -7.73 -4.75
CA GLY A 24 10.12 -6.30 -4.61
C GLY A 24 9.73 -5.64 -5.93
N ASP A 25 10.46 -5.95 -7.00
CA ASP A 25 10.17 -5.44 -8.35
C ASP A 25 8.81 -5.96 -8.85
N ALA A 26 8.50 -7.25 -8.61
CA ALA A 26 7.21 -7.83 -8.96
C ALA A 26 6.04 -7.16 -8.23
N ILE A 27 6.19 -6.86 -6.94
CA ILE A 27 5.19 -6.11 -6.14
C ILE A 27 4.97 -4.72 -6.75
N ASP A 28 6.02 -4.01 -7.12
CA ASP A 28 5.90 -2.66 -7.67
C ASP A 28 5.25 -2.67 -9.06
N ILE A 29 5.61 -3.64 -9.91
CA ILE A 29 4.98 -3.84 -11.23
C ILE A 29 3.48 -4.14 -11.06
N ALA A 30 3.13 -5.03 -10.12
CA ALA A 30 1.75 -5.38 -9.84
C ALA A 30 0.96 -4.16 -9.33
N LEU A 31 1.54 -3.35 -8.45
CA LEU A 31 0.92 -2.13 -7.94
C LEU A 31 0.61 -1.14 -9.06
N VAL A 32 1.60 -0.87 -9.92
CA VAL A 32 1.45 0.05 -11.06
C VAL A 32 0.40 -0.48 -12.03
N GLY A 33 0.43 -1.78 -12.34
CA GLY A 33 -0.55 -2.43 -13.21
C GLY A 33 -1.98 -2.34 -12.67
N LEU A 34 -2.20 -2.70 -11.40
CA LEU A 34 -3.52 -2.61 -10.76
C LEU A 34 -4.04 -1.17 -10.71
N SER A 35 -3.17 -0.22 -10.37
CA SER A 35 -3.53 1.20 -10.31
C SER A 35 -3.90 1.75 -11.68
N LEU A 36 -3.16 1.36 -12.72
CA LEU A 36 -3.45 1.75 -14.09
C LEU A 36 -4.79 1.17 -14.57
N VAL A 37 -5.04 -0.11 -14.32
CA VAL A 37 -6.30 -0.77 -14.65
C VAL A 37 -7.47 -0.07 -13.96
N LEU A 38 -7.34 0.22 -12.65
CA LEU A 38 -8.36 0.94 -11.90
C LEU A 38 -8.66 2.31 -12.52
N VAL A 39 -7.63 3.09 -12.83
CA VAL A 39 -7.79 4.41 -13.47
C VAL A 39 -8.50 4.29 -14.81
N VAL A 40 -8.09 3.36 -15.66
CA VAL A 40 -8.69 3.18 -17.00
C VAL A 40 -10.16 2.76 -16.90
N VAL A 41 -10.49 1.81 -16.02
CA VAL A 41 -11.87 1.34 -15.85
C VAL A 41 -12.76 2.45 -15.29
N MET A 42 -12.33 3.14 -14.24
CA MET A 42 -13.09 4.23 -13.64
C MET A 42 -13.25 5.41 -14.62
N PHE A 43 -12.19 5.73 -15.36
CA PHE A 43 -12.25 6.79 -16.37
C PHE A 43 -13.20 6.43 -17.51
N THR A 44 -13.17 5.19 -17.99
CA THR A 44 -14.11 4.70 -19.01
C THR A 44 -15.55 4.78 -18.50
N ASN A 45 -15.78 4.44 -17.23
CA ASN A 45 -17.11 4.56 -16.62
C ASN A 45 -17.62 6.00 -16.57
N VAL A 46 -16.75 6.95 -16.21
CA VAL A 46 -17.08 8.39 -16.17
C VAL A 46 -17.38 8.91 -17.57
N LEU A 47 -16.59 8.51 -18.59
CA LEU A 47 -16.85 8.88 -19.99
C LEU A 47 -18.17 8.28 -20.50
N ALA A 48 -18.42 6.99 -20.25
CA ALA A 48 -19.65 6.33 -20.67
C ALA A 48 -20.88 7.00 -20.05
N ARG A 49 -20.81 7.34 -18.76
CA ARG A 49 -21.88 8.08 -18.08
C ARG A 49 -22.04 9.50 -18.62
N GLY A 50 -20.94 10.22 -18.85
CA GLY A 50 -20.96 11.61 -19.28
C GLY A 50 -21.36 11.83 -20.74
N PHE A 51 -20.94 10.95 -21.65
CA PHE A 51 -21.16 11.10 -23.10
C PHE A 51 -22.26 10.20 -23.65
N LEU A 52 -22.39 8.98 -23.12
CA LEU A 52 -23.33 7.98 -23.62
C LEU A 52 -24.57 7.84 -22.73
N ASN A 53 -24.57 8.46 -21.54
CA ASN A 53 -25.62 8.32 -20.52
C ASN A 53 -25.91 6.85 -20.15
N ILE A 54 -24.90 5.98 -20.32
CA ILE A 54 -24.95 4.55 -20.00
C ILE A 54 -24.04 4.30 -18.80
N ASP A 55 -24.53 3.51 -17.85
CA ASP A 55 -23.77 3.06 -16.68
C ASP A 55 -23.30 1.62 -16.87
N ILE A 56 -22.00 1.38 -16.72
CA ILE A 56 -21.43 0.05 -16.88
C ILE A 56 -21.41 -0.62 -15.52
N ALA A 57 -22.47 -1.37 -15.20
CA ALA A 57 -22.67 -1.94 -13.85
C ALA A 57 -21.47 -2.75 -13.33
N TRP A 58 -20.81 -3.53 -14.18
CA TRP A 58 -19.67 -4.37 -13.78
C TRP A 58 -18.39 -3.57 -13.49
N ASN A 59 -18.26 -2.32 -14.00
CA ASN A 59 -17.06 -1.51 -13.78
C ASN A 59 -16.89 -1.16 -12.30
N THR A 60 -18.00 -0.92 -11.58
CA THR A 60 -17.97 -0.57 -10.16
C THR A 60 -17.44 -1.74 -9.34
N GLU A 61 -18.02 -2.93 -9.53
CA GLU A 61 -17.59 -4.15 -8.83
C GLU A 61 -16.11 -4.46 -9.16
N PHE A 62 -15.73 -4.42 -10.44
CA PHE A 62 -14.35 -4.67 -10.85
C PHE A 62 -13.36 -3.62 -10.29
N GLY A 63 -13.78 -2.36 -10.23
CA GLY A 63 -13.01 -1.27 -9.63
C GLY A 63 -12.76 -1.49 -8.14
N GLU A 64 -13.79 -1.90 -7.40
CA GLU A 64 -13.67 -2.23 -5.98
C GLU A 64 -12.70 -3.39 -5.76
N PHE A 65 -12.79 -4.46 -6.57
CA PHE A 65 -11.81 -5.56 -6.50
C PHE A 65 -10.38 -5.08 -6.79
N CYS A 66 -10.17 -4.27 -7.82
CA CYS A 66 -8.85 -3.72 -8.14
C CYS A 66 -8.31 -2.84 -7.01
N LEU A 67 -9.16 -2.02 -6.39
CA LEU A 67 -8.80 -1.16 -5.28
C LEU A 67 -8.37 -1.97 -4.04
N VAL A 68 -9.09 -3.05 -3.72
CA VAL A 68 -8.73 -3.96 -2.63
C VAL A 68 -7.34 -4.56 -2.85
N TRP A 69 -7.08 -5.11 -4.03
CA TRP A 69 -5.77 -5.66 -4.38
C TRP A 69 -4.67 -4.58 -4.38
N ALA A 70 -4.92 -3.42 -4.97
CA ALA A 70 -3.98 -2.30 -4.98
C ALA A 70 -3.64 -1.83 -3.57
N THR A 71 -4.61 -1.86 -2.64
CA THR A 71 -4.39 -1.49 -1.24
C THR A 71 -3.42 -2.45 -0.55
N PHE A 72 -3.61 -3.76 -0.71
CA PHE A 72 -2.73 -4.75 -0.09
C PHE A 72 -1.32 -4.76 -0.70
N VAL A 73 -1.22 -4.70 -2.03
CA VAL A 73 0.08 -4.64 -2.74
C VAL A 73 0.78 -3.31 -2.43
N GLY A 74 0.04 -2.20 -2.37
CA GLY A 74 0.54 -0.88 -1.99
C GLY A 74 1.05 -0.84 -0.56
N ALA A 75 0.34 -1.49 0.39
CA ALA A 75 0.80 -1.65 1.76
C ALA A 75 2.11 -2.45 1.85
N ALA A 76 2.25 -3.52 1.07
CA ALA A 76 3.49 -4.30 1.00
C ALA A 76 4.67 -3.47 0.43
N ALA A 77 4.43 -2.68 -0.62
CA ALA A 77 5.42 -1.76 -1.19
C ALA A 77 5.83 -0.66 -0.20
N ALA A 78 4.86 -0.07 0.52
CA ALA A 78 5.10 0.95 1.53
C ALA A 78 5.88 0.38 2.73
N ALA A 79 5.54 -0.83 3.19
CA ALA A 79 6.26 -1.52 4.25
C ALA A 79 7.73 -1.77 3.87
N ARG A 80 8.00 -2.19 2.63
CA ARG A 80 9.37 -2.42 2.11
C ARG A 80 10.20 -1.14 2.10
N ARG A 81 9.59 -0.01 1.74
CA ARG A 81 10.24 1.31 1.72
C ARG A 81 10.35 1.96 3.09
N GLY A 82 9.83 1.34 4.15
CA GLY A 82 9.73 1.94 5.49
C GLY A 82 8.86 3.21 5.50
N ALA A 83 7.97 3.35 4.51
CA ALA A 83 7.16 4.55 4.25
C ALA A 83 5.83 4.56 5.01
N HIS A 84 5.60 3.60 5.92
CA HIS A 84 4.57 3.79 6.95
C HIS A 84 4.88 5.10 7.66
N MET A 85 3.94 6.04 7.66
CA MET A 85 4.12 7.41 8.12
C MET A 85 4.81 7.43 9.49
N ARG A 86 6.10 7.76 9.50
CA ARG A 86 6.91 7.93 10.71
C ARG A 86 6.98 9.43 10.98
N ILE A 87 6.54 9.86 12.14
CA ILE A 87 6.81 11.22 12.62
C ILE A 87 8.28 11.26 12.98
N THR A 88 9.14 11.62 12.01
CA THR A 88 10.60 11.62 12.16
C THR A 88 11.05 12.51 13.31
N GLU A 89 10.45 13.69 13.45
CA GLU A 89 10.72 14.65 14.54
C GLU A 89 10.51 14.04 15.95
N LEU A 90 9.43 13.27 16.12
CA LEU A 90 9.10 12.64 17.40
C LEU A 90 10.04 11.46 17.72
N ILE A 91 10.54 10.79 16.68
CA ILE A 91 11.45 9.64 16.81
C ILE A 91 12.90 10.10 17.03
N GLU A 92 13.31 11.21 16.42
CA GLU A 92 14.65 11.79 16.58
C GLU A 92 14.84 12.44 17.95
N ALA A 93 13.77 12.97 18.55
CA ALA A 93 13.77 13.44 19.94
C ALA A 93 13.76 12.30 20.99
N ALA A 94 13.59 11.03 20.57
CA ALA A 94 13.40 9.90 21.47
C ALA A 94 14.66 9.03 21.65
N THR A 95 14.88 8.53 22.87
CA THR A 95 15.97 7.59 23.21
C THR A 95 15.88 6.30 22.37
N PRO A 96 17.02 5.68 21.96
CA PRO A 96 17.05 4.49 21.11
C PRO A 96 16.21 3.29 21.59
N GLN A 97 15.94 3.17 22.90
CA GLN A 97 15.06 2.15 23.48
C GLN A 97 13.58 2.40 23.13
N ILE A 98 13.13 3.65 23.19
CA ILE A 98 11.74 4.05 22.88
C ILE A 98 11.48 3.88 21.39
N ARG A 99 12.46 4.24 20.54
CA ARG A 99 12.37 4.02 19.08
C ARG A 99 12.14 2.55 18.72
N ARG A 100 12.84 1.63 19.36
CA ARG A 100 12.66 0.17 19.15
C ARG A 100 11.29 -0.30 19.63
N GLY A 101 10.82 0.21 20.78
CA GLY A 101 9.48 -0.08 21.29
C GLY A 101 8.39 0.38 20.34
N LEU A 102 8.48 1.61 19.84
CA LEU A 102 7.54 2.17 18.86
C LEU A 102 7.52 1.38 17.55
N GLU A 103 8.69 1.01 17.00
CA GLU A 103 8.74 0.17 15.80
C GLU A 103 8.07 -1.19 16.02
N LEU A 104 8.26 -1.81 17.19
CA LEU A 104 7.62 -3.08 17.53
C LEU A 104 6.10 -2.91 17.63
N VAL A 105 5.62 -1.86 18.31
CA VAL A 105 4.19 -1.55 18.43
C VAL A 105 3.56 -1.32 17.06
N THR A 106 4.20 -0.55 16.18
CA THR A 106 3.69 -0.32 14.81
C THR A 106 3.59 -1.63 14.04
N ARG A 107 4.61 -2.49 14.10
CA ARG A 107 4.58 -3.80 13.43
C ARG A 107 3.48 -4.70 13.98
N LEU A 108 3.30 -4.75 15.30
CA LEU A 108 2.23 -5.51 15.94
C LEU A 108 0.85 -4.97 15.55
N ALA A 109 0.67 -3.65 15.53
CA ALA A 109 -0.58 -3.03 15.13
C ALA A 109 -0.96 -3.38 13.68
N ILE A 110 0.01 -3.36 12.76
CA ILE A 110 -0.18 -3.78 11.37
C ILE A 110 -0.57 -5.27 11.29
N LEU A 111 0.11 -6.14 12.02
CA LEU A 111 -0.21 -7.58 12.06
C LEU A 111 -1.62 -7.84 12.62
N ILE A 112 -2.01 -7.15 13.68
CA ILE A 112 -3.35 -7.26 14.28
C ILE A 112 -4.41 -6.81 13.28
N LEU A 113 -4.19 -5.66 12.62
CA LEU A 113 -5.11 -5.14 11.61
C LEU A 113 -5.28 -6.14 10.45
N LEU A 114 -4.19 -6.66 9.90
CA LEU A 114 -4.23 -7.66 8.83
C LEU A 114 -4.95 -8.94 9.27
N GLY A 115 -4.68 -9.43 10.48
CA GLY A 115 -5.37 -10.59 11.05
C GLY A 115 -6.88 -10.35 11.21
N LEU A 116 -7.28 -9.15 11.67
CA LEU A 116 -8.68 -8.76 11.80
C LEU A 116 -9.38 -8.71 10.44
N LEU A 117 -8.71 -8.17 9.40
CA LEU A 117 -9.26 -8.12 8.05
C LEU A 117 -9.50 -9.52 7.48
N ILE A 118 -8.56 -10.45 7.67
CA ILE A 118 -8.71 -11.85 7.25
C ILE A 118 -9.87 -12.50 8.00
N TRP A 119 -9.90 -12.36 9.33
CA TRP A 119 -10.96 -12.95 10.16
C TRP A 119 -12.35 -12.44 9.78
N ARG A 120 -12.50 -11.11 9.62
CA ARG A 120 -13.75 -10.49 9.20
C ARG A 120 -14.14 -10.90 7.79
N GLY A 121 -13.19 -11.00 6.87
CA GLY A 121 -13.41 -11.48 5.51
C GLY A 121 -13.97 -12.91 5.50
N LEU A 122 -13.35 -13.83 6.25
CA LEU A 122 -13.83 -15.21 6.37
C LEU A 122 -15.23 -15.29 6.98
N LEU A 123 -15.49 -14.51 8.03
CA LEU A 123 -16.79 -14.47 8.69
C LEU A 123 -17.91 -13.94 7.77
N ILE A 124 -17.60 -13.05 6.82
CA ILE A 124 -18.57 -12.58 5.82
C ILE A 124 -18.87 -13.70 4.80
N VAL A 125 -17.84 -14.43 4.36
CA VAL A 125 -18.00 -15.56 3.43
C VAL A 125 -18.85 -16.67 4.05
N GLU A 126 -18.70 -16.97 5.34
CA GLU A 126 -19.52 -17.98 6.02
C GLU A 126 -21.00 -17.58 6.20
N ARG A 127 -21.31 -16.29 6.06
CA ARG A 127 -22.64 -15.72 6.29
C ARG A 127 -23.40 -15.41 4.99
N THR A 128 -22.77 -15.64 3.84
CA THR A 128 -23.33 -15.42 2.50
C THR A 128 -23.59 -16.77 1.84
#